data_AF-A0A1V0A290-F1
#
_entry.id   AF-A0A1V0A290-F1
#
_cell.length_a   1.000
_cell.length_b   1.000
_cell.length_c   1.000
_cell.angle_alpha   90.00
_cell.angle_beta   90.00
_cell.angle_gamma   90.00
#
_symmetry.space_group_name_H-M   'P 1'
#
loop_
_entity.id
_entity.type
_entity.pdbx_description
1 polymer ?
#
loop_
_entity_poly.entity_id
_entity_poly.type
_entity_poly.pdbx_seq_one_letter_code
_entity_poly.pdbx_strand_id
1 'polypeptide(L)'
;MSIEPRAKVAPERVLPGPAPMAPESVAQERVVRRICARVAPEGMDVGVAELPPGGLQVWIDTPMPVGEQESWVLHHRMAREVALVGWHCEADADRLLVLGWSAACLHNRVRLLQSGLRRLADFEPTAQRAVQLDGRVPGDAPAAQVVREVCAAIERRLRWPERLAELGGFERGSALPHLQLLLAQVTGLEAKVAGACQEHLVMARVLARAVCEHYARHSDLARAQREVLAESRRWVHASSMITGSAGARPGSSGAGRPHMGLAERRIAASVINHGVPRVTPAAVAPRAGYPGFEETEEGAR
;
A
#
# COMPACT_ATOMS: atom_id res chain seq x y z
N MET A 1 85.86 12.24 -20.88
CA MET A 1 84.77 12.33 -19.88
C MET A 1 83.47 12.40 -20.66
N SER A 2 82.63 11.36 -20.55
CA SER A 2 81.37 11.22 -21.29
C SER A 2 80.22 11.63 -20.36
N ILE A 3 79.44 12.62 -20.75
CA ILE A 3 78.27 13.11 -19.98
C ILE A 3 77.03 12.54 -20.67
N GLU A 4 76.35 11.61 -20.01
CA GLU A 4 75.05 11.10 -20.46
C GLU A 4 73.96 12.18 -20.41
N PRO A 5 73.03 12.22 -21.38
CA PRO A 5 71.90 13.16 -21.33
C PRO A 5 70.82 12.65 -20.38
N ARG A 6 70.38 13.54 -19.48
CA ARG A 6 69.31 13.33 -18.51
C ARG A 6 68.01 12.85 -19.17
N ALA A 7 67.41 11.82 -18.58
CA ALA A 7 66.11 11.27 -18.94
C ALA A 7 65.00 12.33 -18.93
N LYS A 8 64.13 12.31 -19.95
CA LYS A 8 62.94 13.16 -20.05
C LYS A 8 61.96 12.81 -18.94
N VAL A 9 61.68 13.78 -18.06
CA VAL A 9 60.62 13.71 -17.05
C VAL A 9 59.28 13.63 -17.76
N ALA A 10 58.48 12.60 -17.44
CA ALA A 10 57.14 12.43 -17.98
C ALA A 10 56.22 13.56 -17.46
N PRO A 11 55.31 14.09 -18.29
CA PRO A 11 54.39 15.15 -17.87
C PRO A 11 53.45 14.63 -16.77
N GLU A 12 53.28 15.47 -15.76
CA GLU A 12 52.39 15.29 -14.62
C GLU A 12 50.96 14.97 -15.11
N ARG A 13 50.42 13.83 -14.67
CA ARG A 13 49.04 13.45 -14.99
C ARG A 13 48.09 14.40 -14.27
N VAL A 14 47.53 15.35 -15.02
CA VAL A 14 46.37 16.14 -14.58
C VAL A 14 45.24 15.16 -14.26
N LEU A 15 44.87 15.07 -12.97
CA LEU A 15 43.72 14.29 -12.54
C LEU A 15 42.45 14.87 -13.19
N PRO A 16 41.57 14.04 -13.76
CA PRO A 16 40.31 14.53 -14.29
C PRO A 16 39.51 15.19 -13.16
N GLY A 17 38.96 16.38 -13.43
CA GLY A 17 38.04 17.05 -12.51
C GLY A 17 36.83 16.17 -12.17
N PRO A 18 36.07 16.50 -11.11
CA PRO A 18 34.97 15.67 -10.63
C PRO A 18 34.01 15.36 -11.79
N ALA A 19 33.85 14.07 -12.08
CA ALA A 19 32.93 13.60 -13.10
C ALA A 19 31.49 14.05 -12.75
N PRO A 20 30.67 14.46 -13.73
CA PRO A 20 29.27 14.76 -13.47
C PRO A 20 28.58 13.53 -12.86
N MET A 21 27.85 13.75 -11.76
CA MET A 21 27.18 12.68 -11.01
C MET A 21 26.28 11.85 -11.92
N ALA A 22 26.33 10.53 -11.78
CA ALA A 22 25.42 9.66 -12.49
C ALA A 22 23.97 9.95 -12.03
N PRO A 23 22.97 9.99 -12.93
CA PRO A 23 21.58 10.29 -12.57
C PRO A 23 20.99 9.34 -11.52
N GLU A 24 21.52 8.11 -11.44
CA GLU A 24 21.17 7.12 -10.42
C GLU A 24 21.60 7.54 -9.01
N SER A 25 22.77 8.19 -8.84
CA SER A 25 23.24 8.64 -7.52
C SER A 25 22.38 9.79 -6.99
N VAL A 26 21.96 10.73 -7.85
CA VAL A 26 21.03 11.82 -7.50
C VAL A 26 19.65 11.30 -7.06
N ALA A 27 19.16 10.22 -7.67
CA ALA A 27 17.91 9.59 -7.26
C ALA A 27 18.06 8.91 -5.88
N GLN A 28 19.17 8.21 -5.67
CA GLN A 28 19.48 7.55 -4.39
C GLN A 28 19.64 8.56 -3.25
N GLU A 29 20.37 9.67 -3.47
CA GLU A 29 20.53 10.76 -2.50
C GLU A 29 19.19 11.33 -2.04
N ARG A 30 18.28 11.61 -2.98
CA ARG A 30 16.94 12.15 -2.67
C ARG A 30 16.11 11.20 -1.81
N VAL A 31 16.21 9.90 -2.04
CA VAL A 31 15.50 8.90 -1.24
C VAL A 31 16.11 8.80 0.15
N VAL A 32 17.44 8.67 0.27
CA VAL A 32 18.13 8.60 1.56
C VAL A 32 17.85 9.86 2.38
N ARG A 33 17.97 11.05 1.78
CA ARG A 33 17.66 12.33 2.43
C ARG A 33 16.23 12.36 2.96
N ARG A 34 15.24 11.92 2.18
CA ARG A 34 13.83 11.88 2.60
C ARG A 34 13.61 10.97 3.80
N ILE A 35 14.18 9.77 3.78
CA ILE A 35 14.06 8.79 4.86
C ILE A 35 14.70 9.34 6.15
N CYS A 36 15.90 9.90 6.04
CA CYS A 36 16.63 10.46 7.17
C CYS A 36 15.97 11.74 7.73
N ALA A 37 15.50 12.64 6.87
CA ALA A 37 14.84 13.88 7.30
C ALA A 37 13.54 13.61 8.08
N ARG A 38 12.81 12.53 7.78
CA ARG A 38 11.60 12.15 8.54
C ARG A 38 11.88 11.85 10.02
N VAL A 39 13.06 11.33 10.33
CA VAL A 39 13.45 11.02 11.72
C VAL A 39 14.26 12.12 12.39
N ALA A 40 14.69 13.12 11.61
CA ALA A 40 15.30 14.31 12.16
C ALA A 40 14.24 15.11 12.94
N PRO A 41 14.59 15.68 14.11
CA PRO A 41 13.73 16.63 14.81
C PRO A 41 13.37 17.85 13.94
N GLU A 42 12.27 18.52 14.26
CA GLU A 42 11.91 19.77 13.58
C GLU A 42 13.04 20.82 13.70
N GLY A 43 13.35 21.50 12.59
CA GLY A 43 14.42 22.51 12.53
C GLY A 43 15.83 21.94 12.35
N MET A 44 15.98 20.63 12.16
CA MET A 44 17.26 19.98 11.81
C MET A 44 17.30 19.64 10.33
N ASP A 45 18.34 20.09 9.64
CA ASP A 45 18.57 19.76 8.24
C ASP A 45 19.51 18.54 8.11
N VAL A 46 19.30 17.77 7.05
CA VAL A 46 20.05 16.53 6.76
C VAL A 46 20.78 16.67 5.43
N GLY A 47 22.10 16.67 5.50
CA GLY A 47 22.99 16.61 4.35
C GLY A 47 23.17 15.18 3.86
N VAL A 48 23.22 15.00 2.54
CA VAL A 48 23.54 13.72 1.89
C VAL A 48 24.40 14.01 0.66
N ALA A 49 25.53 13.32 0.53
CA ALA A 49 26.39 13.37 -0.64
C ALA A 49 27.05 12.01 -0.92
N GLU A 50 27.49 11.83 -2.16
CA GLU A 50 28.25 10.68 -2.61
C GLU A 50 29.62 10.56 -1.93
N LEU A 51 29.99 9.33 -1.56
CA LEU A 51 31.30 8.99 -1.01
C LEU A 51 32.11 8.19 -2.05
N PRO A 52 33.27 8.66 -2.51
CA PRO A 52 34.16 7.87 -3.37
C PRO A 52 34.79 6.68 -2.59
N PRO A 53 34.89 5.46 -3.14
CA PRO A 53 34.61 5.04 -4.52
C PRO A 53 33.15 4.56 -4.78
N GLY A 54 32.24 4.75 -3.82
CA GLY A 54 30.81 4.49 -3.96
C GLY A 54 30.09 4.52 -2.61
N GLY A 55 28.78 4.83 -2.64
CA GLY A 55 27.94 4.95 -1.46
C GLY A 55 27.58 6.40 -1.13
N LEU A 56 26.85 6.61 -0.04
CA LEU A 56 26.42 7.92 0.42
C LEU A 56 26.86 8.17 1.85
N GLN A 57 27.28 9.39 2.15
CA GLN A 57 27.43 9.89 3.49
C GLN A 57 26.24 10.79 3.84
N VAL A 58 25.72 10.62 5.04
CA VAL A 58 24.65 11.42 5.64
C VAL A 58 25.24 12.11 6.87
N TRP A 59 24.94 13.39 7.04
CA TRP A 59 25.34 14.19 8.20
C TRP A 59 24.21 15.15 8.59
N ILE A 60 24.29 15.67 9.81
CA ILE A 60 23.38 16.69 10.33
C ILE A 60 23.93 18.08 9.96
N ASP A 61 23.13 18.86 9.25
CA ASP A 61 23.48 20.21 8.78
C ASP A 61 22.77 21.27 9.63
N THR A 62 22.99 21.25 10.96
CA THR A 62 22.33 22.17 11.89
C THR A 62 23.29 23.29 12.32
N PRO A 63 22.84 24.56 12.33
CA PRO A 63 23.69 25.70 12.71
C PRO A 63 24.12 25.70 14.18
N MET A 64 23.38 25.01 15.06
CA MET A 64 23.77 24.78 16.45
C MET A 64 24.40 23.39 16.61
N PRO A 65 25.54 23.29 17.33
CA PRO A 65 26.18 22.01 17.58
C PRO A 65 25.26 21.11 18.40
N VAL A 66 24.96 19.94 17.86
CA VAL A 66 24.25 18.86 18.55
C VAL A 66 25.27 18.15 19.44
N GLY A 67 24.91 17.82 20.68
CA GLY A 67 25.80 17.06 21.56
C GLY A 67 26.17 15.70 20.94
N GLU A 68 27.40 15.21 21.14
CA GLU A 68 27.89 13.98 20.52
C GLU A 68 26.95 12.77 20.77
N GLN A 69 26.44 12.64 22.00
CA GLN A 69 25.50 11.58 22.36
C GLN A 69 24.17 11.69 21.62
N GLU A 70 23.66 12.91 21.42
CA GLU A 70 22.42 13.15 20.66
C GLU A 70 22.63 12.86 19.18
N SER A 71 23.76 13.28 18.62
CA SER A 71 24.16 12.99 17.23
C SER A 71 24.26 11.49 16.98
N TRP A 72 24.93 10.75 17.88
CA TRP A 72 25.04 9.29 17.80
C TRP A 72 23.65 8.61 17.80
N VAL A 73 22.75 9.01 18.70
CA VAL A 73 21.39 8.46 18.76
C VAL A 73 20.63 8.74 17.47
N LEU A 74 20.78 9.93 16.88
CA LEU A 74 20.13 10.31 15.64
C LEU A 74 20.65 9.51 14.45
N HIS A 75 21.96 9.40 14.26
CA HIS A 75 22.53 8.58 13.18
C HIS A 75 22.12 7.11 13.29
N HIS A 76 22.04 6.55 14.50
CA HIS A 76 21.54 5.19 14.69
C HIS A 76 20.04 5.03 14.40
N ARG A 77 19.22 6.06 14.66
CA ARG A 77 17.80 6.07 14.26
C ARG A 77 17.66 6.14 12.75
N MET A 78 18.41 7.02 12.09
CA MET A 78 18.45 7.13 10.64
C MET A 78 18.89 5.80 10.00
N ALA A 79 19.96 5.18 10.51
CA ALA A 79 20.45 3.90 10.02
C ALA A 79 19.39 2.80 10.10
N ARG A 80 18.59 2.77 11.17
CA ARG A 80 17.48 1.81 11.28
C ARG A 80 16.44 2.01 10.18
N GLU A 81 16.03 3.24 9.91
CA GLU A 81 15.03 3.51 8.87
C GLU A 81 15.54 3.21 7.46
N VAL A 82 16.81 3.54 7.17
CA VAL A 82 17.47 3.22 5.90
C VAL A 82 17.67 1.70 5.76
N ALA A 83 17.97 0.99 6.84
CA ALA A 83 18.02 -0.47 6.84
C ALA A 83 16.65 -1.13 6.62
N LEU A 84 15.54 -0.52 7.06
CA LEU A 84 14.18 -1.03 6.84
C LEU A 84 13.76 -1.04 5.36
N VAL A 85 14.41 -0.24 4.51
CA VAL A 85 14.19 -0.25 3.05
C VAL A 85 15.11 -1.21 2.30
N GLY A 86 16.10 -1.82 2.97
CA GLY A 86 16.95 -2.85 2.39
C GLY A 86 18.42 -2.46 2.19
N TRP A 87 18.82 -1.25 2.60
CA TRP A 87 20.20 -0.78 2.45
C TRP A 87 21.09 -1.15 3.63
N HIS A 88 22.35 -1.43 3.33
CA HIS A 88 23.42 -1.54 4.30
C HIS A 88 23.85 -0.16 4.77
N CYS A 89 23.99 0.00 6.09
CA CYS A 89 24.44 1.25 6.67
C CYS A 89 25.42 1.01 7.82
N GLU A 90 26.34 1.94 8.00
CA GLU A 90 27.22 2.04 9.16
C GLU A 90 27.01 3.41 9.81
N ALA A 91 26.65 3.43 11.09
CA ALA A 91 26.43 4.66 11.85
C ALA A 91 27.60 4.90 12.80
N ASP A 92 28.03 6.15 12.88
CA ASP A 92 29.04 6.64 13.81
C ASP A 92 28.50 7.91 14.53
N ALA A 93 29.30 8.50 15.42
CA ALA A 93 28.93 9.70 16.18
C ALA A 93 28.67 10.92 15.29
N ASP A 94 29.43 11.09 14.20
CA ASP A 94 29.43 12.26 13.34
C ASP A 94 28.74 12.06 11.99
N ARG A 95 28.52 10.81 11.57
CA ARG A 95 27.99 10.50 10.25
C ARG A 95 27.28 9.15 10.17
N LEU A 96 26.50 9.00 9.10
CA LEU A 96 25.93 7.73 8.66
C LEU A 96 26.39 7.43 7.23
N LEU A 97 26.96 6.24 7.01
CA LEU A 97 27.35 5.74 5.70
C LEU A 97 26.29 4.78 5.16
N VAL A 98 25.92 4.92 3.89
CA VAL A 98 25.00 4.03 3.17
C VAL A 98 25.76 3.37 2.02
N LEU A 99 26.02 2.07 2.17
CA LEU A 99 27.01 1.35 1.34
C LEU A 99 26.39 0.58 0.17
N GLY A 100 25.06 0.58 0.05
CA GLY A 100 24.32 -0.10 -1.03
C GLY A 100 23.35 -1.14 -0.50
N TRP A 101 22.89 -2.05 -1.36
CA TRP A 101 21.91 -3.08 -0.99
C TRP A 101 22.51 -4.14 -0.06
N SER A 102 21.75 -4.55 0.96
CA SER A 102 22.11 -5.65 1.85
C SER A 102 21.13 -6.79 1.73
N ALA A 103 21.64 -8.00 1.48
CA ALA A 103 20.80 -9.20 1.49
C ALA A 103 20.10 -9.36 2.84
N ALA A 104 20.78 -9.13 3.97
CA ALA A 104 20.18 -9.26 5.30
C ALA A 104 19.03 -8.26 5.51
N CYS A 105 19.21 -7.00 5.11
CA CYS A 105 18.19 -5.96 5.21
C CYS A 105 17.01 -6.23 4.26
N LEU A 106 17.27 -6.71 3.04
CA LEU A 106 16.22 -7.08 2.09
C LEU A 106 15.39 -8.26 2.58
N HIS A 107 16.01 -9.31 3.13
CA HIS A 107 15.28 -10.41 3.78
C HIS A 107 14.44 -9.91 4.95
N ASN A 108 14.95 -8.96 5.74
CA ASN A 108 14.17 -8.35 6.79
C ASN A 108 12.94 -7.61 6.25
N ARG A 109 13.10 -6.85 5.17
CA ARG A 109 11.99 -6.17 4.51
C ARG A 109 10.96 -7.16 3.96
N VAL A 110 11.38 -8.26 3.34
CA VAL A 110 10.49 -9.36 2.92
C VAL A 110 9.63 -9.86 4.08
N ARG A 111 10.25 -10.15 5.24
CA ARG A 111 9.52 -10.60 6.44
C ARG A 111 8.52 -9.55 6.93
N LEU A 112 8.91 -8.27 6.95
CA LEU A 112 8.04 -7.17 7.35
C LEU A 112 6.83 -7.02 6.44
N LEU A 113 7.04 -7.07 5.12
CA LEU A 113 5.97 -6.98 4.12
C LEU A 113 5.01 -8.17 4.21
N GLN A 114 5.53 -9.39 4.35
CA GLN A 114 4.70 -10.58 4.55
C GLN A 114 3.88 -10.51 5.84
N SER A 115 4.48 -10.00 6.93
CA SER A 115 3.76 -9.76 8.19
C SER A 115 2.69 -8.68 8.02
N GLY A 116 3.00 -7.61 7.29
CA GLY A 116 2.06 -6.56 6.90
C GLY A 116 0.86 -7.11 6.16
N LEU A 117 1.08 -7.94 5.14
CA LEU A 117 0.02 -8.59 4.36
C LEU A 117 -0.90 -9.45 5.22
N ARG A 118 -0.36 -10.22 6.17
CA ARG A 118 -1.19 -11.02 7.09
C ARG A 118 -2.09 -10.13 7.95
N ARG A 119 -1.61 -8.96 8.37
CA ARG A 119 -2.40 -8.00 9.14
C ARG A 119 -3.45 -7.29 8.28
N LEU A 120 -3.12 -6.99 7.01
CA LEU A 120 -4.03 -6.36 6.05
C LEU A 120 -5.10 -7.34 5.51
N ALA A 121 -4.98 -8.64 5.79
CA ALA A 121 -6.04 -9.59 5.48
C ALA A 121 -7.29 -9.40 6.38
N ASP A 122 -7.13 -8.73 7.53
CA ASP A 122 -8.23 -8.46 8.46
C ASP A 122 -8.88 -7.10 8.18
N PHE A 123 -10.07 -7.15 7.59
CA PHE A 123 -10.87 -5.96 7.26
C PHE A 123 -11.75 -5.46 8.42
N GLU A 124 -11.93 -6.26 9.49
CA GLU A 124 -12.87 -5.93 10.57
C GLU A 124 -12.59 -4.56 11.22
N PRO A 125 -11.33 -4.21 11.58
CA PRO A 125 -11.03 -2.90 12.15
C PRO A 125 -11.34 -1.73 11.20
N THR A 126 -11.19 -1.96 9.89
CA THR A 126 -11.51 -0.96 8.86
C THR A 126 -13.01 -0.79 8.73
N ALA A 127 -13.75 -1.91 8.69
CA ALA A 127 -15.19 -1.90 8.57
C ALA A 127 -15.86 -1.20 9.76
N GLN A 128 -15.47 -1.57 10.98
CA GLN A 128 -16.00 -0.96 12.21
C GLN A 128 -15.78 0.56 12.22
N ARG A 129 -14.56 1.01 11.93
CA ARG A 129 -14.23 2.44 11.95
C ARG A 129 -14.92 3.22 10.83
N ALA A 130 -15.02 2.64 9.64
CA ALA A 130 -15.73 3.25 8.53
C ALA A 130 -17.23 3.41 8.82
N VAL A 131 -17.85 2.38 9.42
CA VAL A 131 -19.25 2.43 9.85
C VAL A 131 -19.46 3.46 10.96
N GLN A 132 -18.56 3.52 11.93
CA GLN A 132 -18.57 4.54 12.99
C GLN A 132 -18.25 5.95 12.46
N LEU A 133 -17.96 6.11 11.17
CA LEU A 133 -17.53 7.35 10.53
C LEU A 133 -16.35 8.01 11.25
N ASP A 134 -15.52 7.18 11.90
CA ASP A 134 -14.40 7.64 12.74
C ASP A 134 -14.85 8.68 13.80
N GLY A 135 -16.06 8.50 14.34
CA GLY A 135 -16.64 9.35 15.39
C GLY A 135 -17.35 10.62 14.89
N ARG A 136 -17.48 10.81 13.57
CA ARG A 136 -18.16 11.96 12.97
C ARG A 136 -19.68 11.79 12.90
N VAL A 137 -20.42 12.89 12.95
CA VAL A 137 -21.87 12.93 12.74
C VAL A 137 -22.16 13.44 11.32
N PRO A 138 -22.94 12.72 10.48
CA PRO A 138 -23.21 13.14 9.10
C PRO A 138 -24.02 14.44 8.95
N GLY A 139 -24.69 14.91 10.01
CA GLY A 139 -25.49 16.13 9.98
C GLY A 139 -24.67 17.43 9.90
N ASP A 140 -23.38 17.37 10.25
CA ASP A 140 -22.53 18.56 10.38
C ASP A 140 -21.78 18.91 9.08
N ALA A 141 -21.75 18.01 8.09
CA ALA A 141 -21.03 18.19 6.84
C ALA A 141 -21.63 17.37 5.68
N PRO A 142 -21.39 17.75 4.41
CA PRO A 142 -21.81 16.95 3.27
C PRO A 142 -21.25 15.53 3.33
N ALA A 143 -22.05 14.53 2.95
CA ALA A 143 -21.66 13.12 2.98
C ALA A 143 -20.31 12.84 2.27
N ALA A 144 -20.06 13.49 1.14
CA ALA A 144 -18.79 13.36 0.41
C ALA A 144 -17.58 13.80 1.23
N GLN A 145 -17.73 14.85 2.05
CA GLN A 145 -16.68 15.32 2.95
C GLN A 145 -16.46 14.31 4.09
N VAL A 146 -17.52 13.83 4.74
CA VAL A 146 -17.44 12.82 5.80
C VAL A 146 -16.72 11.56 5.29
N VAL A 147 -17.11 11.06 4.11
CA VAL A 147 -16.47 9.89 3.49
C VAL A 147 -14.98 10.13 3.20
N ARG A 148 -14.63 11.29 2.64
CA ARG A 148 -13.22 11.65 2.36
C ARG A 148 -12.39 11.66 3.65
N GLU A 149 -12.93 12.25 4.71
CA GLU A 149 -12.23 12.35 5.99
C GLU A 149 -12.07 10.99 6.68
N VAL A 150 -13.08 10.11 6.59
CA VAL A 150 -12.99 8.73 7.07
C VAL A 150 -11.91 7.95 6.29
N CYS A 151 -11.88 8.07 4.97
CA CYS A 151 -10.82 7.45 4.15
C CYS A 151 -9.43 7.96 4.57
N ALA A 152 -9.25 9.27 4.75
CA ALA A 152 -7.97 9.85 5.19
C ALA A 152 -7.58 9.39 6.61
N ALA A 153 -8.56 9.21 7.51
CA ALA A 153 -8.30 8.66 8.83
C ALA A 153 -7.85 7.19 8.79
N ILE A 154 -8.43 6.39 7.89
CA ILE A 154 -8.03 4.99 7.69
C ILE A 154 -6.67 4.90 7.03
N GLU A 155 -6.39 5.71 6.01
CA GLU A 155 -5.09 5.79 5.33
C GLU A 155 -3.94 6.05 6.32
N ARG A 156 -4.11 7.05 7.20
CA ARG A 156 -3.15 7.35 8.29
C ARG A 156 -2.88 6.17 9.22
N ARG A 157 -3.87 5.29 9.43
CA ARG A 157 -3.73 4.10 10.28
C ARG A 157 -3.06 2.94 9.58
N LEU A 158 -3.22 2.82 8.27
CA LEU A 158 -2.57 1.76 7.50
C LEU A 158 -1.05 1.89 7.53
N ARG A 159 -0.52 3.13 7.60
CA ARG A 159 0.92 3.52 7.66
C ARG A 159 1.77 3.07 6.47
N TRP A 160 1.42 1.97 5.80
CA TRP A 160 2.11 1.44 4.62
C TRP A 160 2.13 2.38 3.42
N PRO A 161 1.05 3.10 3.06
CA PRO A 161 1.08 3.98 1.88
C PRO A 161 2.24 4.99 1.93
N GLU A 162 2.39 5.68 3.06
CA GLU A 162 3.49 6.63 3.29
C GLU A 162 4.86 5.93 3.21
N ARG A 163 5.00 4.77 3.87
CA ARG A 163 6.22 3.96 3.88
C ARG A 163 6.63 3.40 2.52
N LEU A 164 5.66 3.14 1.64
CA LEU A 164 5.93 2.68 0.27
C LEU A 164 6.26 3.85 -0.66
N ALA A 165 5.65 5.02 -0.44
CA ALA A 165 5.90 6.22 -1.22
C ALA A 165 7.33 6.76 -1.08
N GLU A 166 8.06 6.40 -0.01
CA GLU A 166 9.45 6.82 0.21
C GLU A 166 10.40 6.37 -0.90
N LEU A 167 10.11 5.21 -1.49
CA LEU A 167 10.88 4.63 -2.60
C LEU A 167 10.27 4.96 -3.96
N GLY A 168 9.23 5.78 -3.99
CA GLY A 168 8.50 6.14 -5.21
C GLY A 168 9.42 6.84 -6.21
N GLY A 169 9.49 6.30 -7.43
CA GLY A 169 10.30 6.84 -8.52
C GLY A 169 11.78 6.49 -8.48
N PHE A 170 12.22 5.66 -7.54
CA PHE A 170 13.59 5.14 -7.50
C PHE A 170 13.69 3.76 -8.14
N GLU A 171 14.51 3.64 -9.18
CA GLU A 171 14.81 2.38 -9.83
C GLU A 171 15.78 1.56 -8.99
N ARG A 172 15.39 0.33 -8.65
CA ARG A 172 16.14 -0.53 -7.76
C ARG A 172 16.90 -1.57 -8.57
N GLY A 173 18.19 -1.33 -8.74
CA GLY A 173 19.11 -2.21 -9.46
C GLY A 173 20.25 -2.72 -8.60
N SER A 174 20.79 -3.88 -8.97
CA SER A 174 22.08 -4.38 -8.49
C SER A 174 22.72 -5.20 -9.60
N ALA A 175 24.06 -5.17 -9.73
CA ALA A 175 24.77 -6.07 -10.62
C ALA A 175 24.88 -7.52 -10.08
N LEU A 176 24.57 -7.72 -8.80
CA LEU A 176 24.67 -9.02 -8.14
C LEU A 176 23.36 -9.82 -8.31
N PRO A 177 23.39 -11.00 -8.97
CA PRO A 177 22.16 -11.74 -9.30
C PRO A 177 21.28 -12.08 -8.09
N HIS A 178 21.89 -12.44 -6.96
CA HIS A 178 21.14 -12.73 -5.73
C HIS A 178 20.38 -11.50 -5.21
N LEU A 179 20.98 -10.30 -5.28
CA LEU A 179 20.33 -9.07 -4.86
C LEU A 179 19.24 -8.66 -5.83
N GLN A 180 19.42 -8.87 -7.15
CA GLN A 180 18.36 -8.64 -8.14
C GLN A 180 17.10 -9.44 -7.82
N LEU A 181 17.24 -10.75 -7.50
CA LEU A 181 16.11 -11.60 -7.14
C LEU A 181 15.40 -11.11 -5.87
N LEU A 182 16.16 -10.70 -4.84
CA LEU A 182 15.58 -10.16 -3.62
C LEU A 182 14.87 -8.81 -3.86
N LEU A 183 15.44 -7.92 -4.66
CA LEU A 183 14.82 -6.64 -5.01
C LEU A 183 13.52 -6.83 -5.80
N ALA A 184 13.49 -7.79 -6.72
CA ALA A 184 12.28 -8.17 -7.44
C ALA A 184 11.21 -8.73 -6.49
N GLN A 185 11.60 -9.60 -5.55
CA GLN A 185 10.69 -10.13 -4.53
C GLN A 185 10.11 -9.03 -3.64
N VAL A 186 10.95 -8.10 -3.17
CA VAL A 186 10.54 -6.94 -2.38
C VAL A 186 9.55 -6.09 -3.17
N THR A 187 9.86 -5.74 -4.42
CA THR A 187 8.98 -4.96 -5.31
C THR A 187 7.61 -5.64 -5.48
N GLY A 188 7.59 -6.95 -5.71
CA GLY A 188 6.35 -7.71 -5.83
C GLY A 188 5.52 -7.74 -4.54
N LEU A 189 6.17 -7.81 -3.37
CA LEU A 189 5.48 -7.75 -2.08
C LEU A 189 4.95 -6.35 -1.75
N GLU A 190 5.71 -5.30 -2.07
CA GLU A 190 5.26 -3.92 -1.91
C GLU A 190 4.02 -3.62 -2.77
N ALA A 191 4.00 -4.09 -4.02
CA ALA A 191 2.82 -3.96 -4.87
C ALA A 191 1.59 -4.66 -4.28
N LYS A 192 1.77 -5.85 -3.68
CA LYS A 192 0.69 -6.55 -2.96
C LYS A 192 0.22 -5.78 -1.74
N VAL A 193 1.14 -5.20 -0.96
CA VAL A 193 0.79 -4.38 0.22
C VAL A 193 0.03 -3.13 -0.21
N ALA A 194 0.48 -2.43 -1.25
CA ALA A 194 -0.21 -1.27 -1.81
C ALA A 194 -1.63 -1.64 -2.29
N GLY A 195 -1.77 -2.77 -2.98
CA GLY A 195 -3.07 -3.30 -3.40
C GLY A 195 -4.00 -3.58 -2.21
N ALA A 196 -3.51 -4.27 -1.19
CA ALA A 196 -4.29 -4.54 0.03
C ALA A 196 -4.70 -3.25 0.74
N CYS A 197 -3.81 -2.27 0.87
CA CYS A 197 -4.16 -0.96 1.42
C CYS A 197 -5.26 -0.26 0.60
N GLN A 198 -5.21 -0.36 -0.73
CA GLN A 198 -6.25 0.21 -1.58
C GLN A 198 -7.61 -0.49 -1.37
N GLU A 199 -7.62 -1.81 -1.19
CA GLU A 199 -8.84 -2.56 -0.86
C GLU A 199 -9.48 -2.05 0.45
N HIS A 200 -8.67 -1.78 1.48
CA HIS A 200 -9.16 -1.16 2.72
C HIS A 200 -9.80 0.20 2.48
N LEU A 201 -9.18 1.05 1.65
CA LEU A 201 -9.72 2.38 1.34
C LEU A 201 -11.01 2.32 0.52
N VAL A 202 -11.12 1.36 -0.40
CA VAL A 202 -12.37 1.10 -1.15
C VAL A 202 -13.48 0.64 -0.20
N MET A 203 -13.20 -0.34 0.65
CA MET A 203 -14.15 -0.83 1.67
C MET A 203 -14.62 0.31 2.57
N ALA A 204 -13.67 1.12 3.08
CA ALA A 204 -13.96 2.28 3.91
C ALA A 204 -14.92 3.26 3.22
N ARG A 205 -14.66 3.58 1.95
CA ARG A 205 -15.46 4.50 1.15
C ARG A 205 -16.89 3.99 0.97
N VAL A 206 -17.04 2.71 0.63
CA VAL A 206 -18.35 2.07 0.42
C VAL A 206 -19.16 2.07 1.72
N LEU A 207 -18.56 1.65 2.83
CA LEU A 207 -19.26 1.58 4.11
C LEU A 207 -19.64 2.95 4.66
N ALA A 208 -18.73 3.92 4.63
CA ALA A 208 -19.01 5.27 5.09
C ALA A 208 -20.13 5.93 4.26
N ARG A 209 -20.14 5.70 2.94
CA ARG A 209 -21.20 6.18 2.05
C ARG A 209 -22.54 5.53 2.38
N ALA A 210 -22.56 4.21 2.58
CA ALA A 210 -23.78 3.50 2.96
C ALA A 210 -24.36 4.03 4.28
N VAL A 211 -23.52 4.28 5.30
CA VAL A 211 -24.01 4.87 6.57
C VAL A 211 -24.62 6.26 6.33
N CYS A 212 -23.98 7.10 5.52
CA CYS A 212 -24.54 8.42 5.19
C CYS A 212 -25.89 8.32 4.47
N GLU A 213 -26.04 7.39 3.53
CA GLU A 213 -27.28 7.15 2.78
C GLU A 213 -28.40 6.57 3.66
N HIS A 214 -28.07 5.70 4.62
CA HIS A 214 -29.03 5.19 5.60
C HIS A 214 -29.44 6.29 6.61
N TYR A 215 -28.49 7.11 7.04
CA TYR A 215 -28.76 8.24 7.92
C TYR A 215 -29.66 9.28 7.25
N ALA A 216 -29.41 9.65 6.00
CA ALA A 216 -30.24 10.59 5.25
C ALA A 216 -31.71 10.15 5.12
N ARG A 217 -31.97 8.83 5.11
CA ARG A 217 -33.33 8.27 5.02
C ARG A 217 -34.08 8.25 6.36
N HIS A 218 -33.37 8.03 7.47
CA HIS A 218 -34.02 7.71 8.76
C HIS A 218 -33.68 8.68 9.89
N SER A 219 -32.71 9.59 9.68
CA SER A 219 -32.16 10.52 10.69
C SER A 219 -31.68 9.85 11.99
N ASP A 220 -31.42 8.54 11.96
CA ASP A 220 -30.94 7.74 13.09
C ASP A 220 -29.59 7.11 12.74
N LEU A 221 -28.52 7.69 13.28
CA LEU A 221 -27.15 7.24 13.02
C LEU A 221 -26.89 5.86 13.63
N ALA A 222 -27.41 5.59 14.83
CA ALA A 222 -27.19 4.32 15.50
C ALA A 222 -27.86 3.18 14.73
N ARG A 223 -29.06 3.42 14.19
CA ARG A 223 -29.73 2.47 13.29
C ARG A 223 -28.97 2.28 11.98
N ALA A 224 -28.57 3.36 11.32
CA ALA A 224 -27.79 3.30 10.08
C ALA A 224 -26.50 2.48 10.26
N GLN A 225 -25.79 2.69 11.36
CA GLN A 225 -24.58 1.95 11.69
C GLN A 225 -24.84 0.45 11.90
N ARG A 226 -25.89 0.09 12.65
CA ARG A 226 -26.26 -1.32 12.90
C ARG A 226 -26.65 -2.04 11.62
N GLU A 227 -27.46 -1.41 10.77
CA GLU A 227 -27.89 -1.98 9.49
C GLU A 227 -26.70 -2.23 8.57
N VAL A 228 -25.85 -1.21 8.37
CA VAL A 228 -24.67 -1.34 7.50
C VAL A 228 -23.66 -2.36 8.05
N LEU A 229 -23.45 -2.43 9.37
CA LEU A 229 -22.54 -3.42 9.97
C LEU A 229 -23.07 -4.86 9.85
N ALA A 230 -24.39 -5.05 9.95
CA ALA A 230 -25.01 -6.36 9.77
C ALA A 230 -24.89 -6.85 8.31
N GLU A 231 -24.95 -5.93 7.34
CA GLU A 231 -24.71 -6.21 5.93
C GLU A 231 -23.22 -6.44 5.64
N SER A 232 -22.33 -5.64 6.24
CA SER A 232 -20.88 -5.69 6.00
C SER A 232 -20.25 -7.01 6.41
N ARG A 233 -20.74 -7.67 7.46
CA ARG A 233 -20.27 -9.02 7.85
C ARG A 233 -20.41 -10.02 6.71
N ARG A 234 -21.49 -9.92 5.92
CA ARG A 234 -21.71 -10.78 4.75
C ARG A 234 -20.69 -10.46 3.64
N TRP A 235 -20.30 -9.20 3.50
CA TRP A 235 -19.33 -8.75 2.51
C TRP A 235 -17.88 -9.11 2.88
N VAL A 236 -17.50 -8.97 4.14
CA VAL A 236 -16.17 -9.36 4.64
C VAL A 236 -15.98 -10.87 4.50
N HIS A 237 -16.99 -11.68 4.85
CA HIS A 237 -16.94 -13.13 4.63
C HIS A 237 -16.90 -13.52 3.15
N ALA A 238 -17.67 -12.86 2.28
CA ALA A 238 -17.61 -13.11 0.84
C ALA A 238 -16.26 -12.72 0.22
N SER A 239 -15.67 -11.60 0.65
CA SER A 239 -14.36 -11.15 0.19
C SER A 239 -13.26 -12.12 0.62
N SER A 240 -13.25 -12.56 1.88
CA SER A 240 -12.30 -13.58 2.38
C SER A 240 -12.37 -14.89 1.60
N MET A 241 -13.56 -15.36 1.22
CA MET A 241 -13.74 -16.54 0.36
C MET A 241 -13.20 -16.32 -1.07
N ILE A 242 -13.32 -15.10 -1.61
CA ILE A 242 -12.86 -14.75 -2.97
C ILE A 242 -11.33 -14.59 -3.02
N THR A 243 -10.70 -13.92 -2.04
CA THR A 243 -9.23 -13.83 -1.98
C THR A 243 -8.58 -15.17 -1.65
N GLY A 244 -9.22 -16.02 -0.83
CA GLY A 244 -8.76 -17.39 -0.58
C GLY A 244 -8.87 -18.31 -1.80
N SER A 245 -9.80 -18.05 -2.71
CA SER A 245 -9.99 -18.85 -3.95
C SER A 245 -9.16 -18.34 -5.14
N ALA A 246 -8.65 -17.10 -5.10
CA ALA A 246 -7.84 -16.50 -6.16
C ALA A 246 -6.36 -16.95 -6.17
N GLY A 247 -6.02 -17.99 -5.42
CA GLY A 247 -4.69 -18.63 -5.43
C GLY A 247 -4.43 -19.54 -6.64
N ALA A 248 -5.35 -19.65 -7.61
CA ALA A 248 -5.20 -20.56 -8.75
C ALA A 248 -5.26 -19.86 -10.12
N ARG A 249 -4.07 -19.81 -10.74
CA ARG A 249 -3.70 -19.75 -12.18
C ARG A 249 -3.54 -18.39 -12.90
N PRO A 250 -2.47 -18.27 -13.74
CA PRO A 250 -2.24 -17.14 -14.63
C PRO A 250 -2.90 -17.35 -16.01
N GLY A 251 -3.22 -16.24 -16.68
CA GLY A 251 -3.39 -16.19 -18.14
C GLY A 251 -4.68 -15.53 -18.59
N SER A 252 -4.58 -14.32 -19.15
CA SER A 252 -5.16 -13.95 -20.45
C SER A 252 -5.05 -12.44 -20.68
N SER A 253 -4.40 -12.08 -21.78
CA SER A 253 -4.27 -10.76 -22.37
C SER A 253 -5.57 -10.33 -23.06
N GLY A 254 -5.97 -9.07 -22.90
CA GLY A 254 -7.10 -8.50 -23.64
C GLY A 254 -7.25 -7.00 -23.41
N ALA A 255 -7.12 -6.23 -24.48
CA ALA A 255 -7.07 -4.77 -24.52
C ALA A 255 -8.45 -4.08 -24.33
N GLY A 256 -8.40 -2.81 -23.91
CA GLY A 256 -9.37 -1.79 -24.30
C GLY A 256 -10.40 -1.35 -23.23
N ARG A 257 -10.42 -0.04 -22.98
CA ARG A 257 -11.32 0.79 -22.13
C ARG A 257 -11.04 0.84 -20.61
N PRO A 258 -11.32 1.99 -19.95
CA PRO A 258 -10.78 2.31 -18.63
C PRO A 258 -11.31 1.29 -17.61
N HIS A 259 -10.40 0.44 -17.15
CA HIS A 259 -10.73 -0.71 -16.31
C HIS A 259 -11.05 -0.25 -14.89
N MET A 260 -12.33 -0.06 -14.62
CA MET A 260 -12.86 -0.28 -13.28
C MET A 260 -12.41 -1.68 -12.82
N GLY A 261 -11.79 -1.78 -11.65
CA GLY A 261 -11.21 -3.03 -11.15
C GLY A 261 -12.25 -4.16 -11.11
N LEU A 262 -11.83 -5.41 -11.22
CA LEU A 262 -12.75 -6.56 -11.20
C LEU A 262 -13.56 -6.63 -9.89
N ALA A 263 -12.97 -6.13 -8.79
CA ALA A 263 -13.64 -5.88 -7.52
C ALA A 263 -14.68 -4.77 -7.61
N GLU A 264 -14.36 -3.61 -8.19
CA GLU A 264 -15.32 -2.51 -8.39
C GLU A 264 -16.49 -2.92 -9.30
N ARG A 265 -16.23 -3.68 -10.37
CA ARG A 265 -17.28 -4.20 -11.26
C ARG A 265 -18.19 -5.19 -10.54
N ARG A 266 -17.66 -6.01 -9.64
CA ARG A 266 -18.46 -7.01 -8.89
C ARG A 266 -19.23 -6.37 -7.73
N ILE A 267 -18.67 -5.36 -7.08
CA ILE A 267 -19.38 -4.53 -6.09
C ILE A 267 -20.51 -3.75 -6.78
N ALA A 268 -20.24 -3.09 -7.91
CA ALA A 268 -21.25 -2.36 -8.67
C ALA A 268 -22.36 -3.27 -9.24
N ALA A 269 -22.02 -4.45 -9.76
CA ALA A 269 -23.01 -5.41 -10.27
C ALA A 269 -23.90 -6.01 -9.17
N SER A 270 -23.38 -6.14 -7.93
CA SER A 270 -24.19 -6.56 -6.78
C SER A 270 -25.12 -5.46 -6.28
N VAL A 271 -24.67 -4.19 -6.33
CA VAL A 271 -25.49 -3.01 -5.97
C VAL A 271 -26.68 -2.83 -6.93
N ILE A 272 -26.52 -3.09 -8.23
CA ILE A 272 -27.60 -2.91 -9.23
C ILE A 272 -28.68 -4.01 -9.14
N ASN A 273 -28.34 -5.23 -8.73
CA ASN A 273 -29.30 -6.35 -8.70
C ASN A 273 -30.11 -6.47 -7.39
N HIS A 274 -29.82 -5.67 -6.36
CA HIS A 274 -30.55 -5.71 -5.09
C HIS A 274 -31.53 -4.53 -4.88
N GLY A 275 -31.64 -3.64 -5.86
CA GLY A 275 -32.60 -2.52 -5.86
C GLY A 275 -33.93 -2.78 -6.58
N VAL A 276 -34.12 -3.95 -7.21
CA VAL A 276 -35.39 -4.27 -7.90
C VAL A 276 -36.23 -5.20 -7.01
N PRO A 277 -37.48 -4.84 -6.66
CA PRO A 277 -38.37 -5.74 -5.95
C PRO A 277 -38.57 -6.99 -6.79
N ARG A 278 -38.13 -8.14 -6.27
CA ARG A 278 -38.41 -9.44 -6.87
C ARG A 278 -39.91 -9.66 -6.74
N VAL A 279 -40.64 -9.52 -7.85
CA VAL A 279 -42.00 -10.05 -7.96
C VAL A 279 -41.87 -11.57 -7.86
N THR A 280 -42.15 -12.11 -6.69
CA THR A 280 -42.34 -13.54 -6.47
C THR A 280 -43.56 -13.99 -7.26
N PRO A 281 -43.46 -14.92 -8.22
CA PRO A 281 -44.64 -15.60 -8.72
C PRO A 281 -45.25 -16.41 -7.56
N ALA A 282 -46.53 -16.20 -7.32
CA ALA A 282 -47.30 -16.89 -6.29
C ALA A 282 -47.18 -18.40 -6.47
N ALA A 283 -46.76 -19.09 -5.41
CA ALA A 283 -46.80 -20.54 -5.35
C ALA A 283 -48.27 -20.99 -5.42
N VAL A 284 -48.62 -21.69 -6.49
CA VAL A 284 -49.90 -22.40 -6.61
C VAL A 284 -49.84 -23.60 -5.67
N ALA A 285 -50.64 -23.56 -4.61
CA ALA A 285 -50.86 -24.70 -3.73
C ALA A 285 -51.64 -25.80 -4.46
N PRO A 286 -51.29 -27.09 -4.30
CA PRO A 286 -52.10 -28.18 -4.82
C PRO A 286 -53.34 -28.34 -3.95
N ARG A 287 -54.51 -28.07 -4.54
CA ARG A 287 -55.83 -28.22 -3.91
C ARG A 287 -56.26 -29.68 -4.03
N ALA A 288 -56.45 -30.35 -2.89
CA ALA A 288 -57.16 -31.61 -2.82
C ALA A 288 -58.67 -31.37 -3.02
N GLY A 289 -59.31 -32.15 -3.89
CA GLY A 289 -60.76 -32.19 -4.08
C GLY A 289 -61.19 -32.94 -5.35
N TYR A 290 -61.61 -34.20 -5.19
CA TYR A 290 -62.60 -34.90 -6.06
C TYR A 290 -63.96 -34.15 -6.04
N PRO A 291 -65.00 -34.42 -6.88
CA PRO A 291 -65.24 -35.50 -7.87
C PRO A 291 -65.91 -35.06 -9.22
N GLY A 292 -66.21 -36.01 -10.13
CA GLY A 292 -67.52 -36.03 -10.83
C GLY A 292 -67.56 -36.09 -12.37
N PHE A 293 -68.07 -37.22 -12.89
CA PHE A 293 -69.05 -37.38 -13.98
C PHE A 293 -68.86 -36.71 -15.36
N GLU A 294 -68.71 -37.54 -16.40
CA GLU A 294 -69.48 -37.56 -17.67
C GLU A 294 -69.49 -39.05 -18.10
N GLU A 295 -70.57 -39.81 -17.93
CA GLU A 295 -71.72 -39.95 -18.84
C GLU A 295 -71.34 -40.08 -20.33
N THR A 296 -71.26 -41.33 -20.79
CA THR A 296 -71.76 -41.73 -22.11
C THR A 296 -72.45 -43.08 -21.96
N GLU A 297 -73.78 -43.06 -22.01
CA GLU A 297 -74.62 -44.08 -22.64
C GLU A 297 -74.07 -44.34 -24.06
N GLU A 298 -74.19 -45.48 -24.75
CA GLU A 298 -75.29 -46.42 -24.87
C GLU A 298 -74.78 -47.56 -25.78
N GLY A 299 -75.34 -48.77 -25.68
CA GLY A 299 -75.58 -49.57 -26.89
C GLY A 299 -74.85 -50.90 -27.08
N ALA A 300 -75.61 -51.96 -26.80
CA ALA A 300 -75.85 -53.12 -27.66
C ALA A 300 -74.98 -54.40 -27.52
N ARG A 301 -75.70 -55.41 -26.99
CA ARG A 301 -75.60 -56.87 -27.15
C ARG A 301 -74.74 -57.66 -26.18
#